data_AF-A0A448MWK4-F1
#
_entry.id   AF-A0A448MWK4-F1
#
_cell.length_a   1.000
_cell.length_b   1.000
_cell.length_c   1.000
_cell.angle_alpha   90.00
_cell.angle_beta   90.00
_cell.angle_gamma   90.00
#
_symmetry.space_group_name_H-M   'P 1'
#
loop_
_entity.id
_entity.type
_entity.pdbx_description
1 polymer ?
#
loop_
_entity_poly.entity_id
_entity_poly.type
_entity_poly.pdbx_seq_one_letter_code
_entity_poly.pdbx_strand_id
1 'polypeptide(L)'
;MGRRAVPTLVAASAWLSLSAVSALLWPGSGDRIFGAGVLFVALWLIRDDVGRRLIRSEGLRRYNAAALLLGNFWLAVAGLTWVIVGRPEATGTYDVVVHGTFLGFAMSMIMAHAPIIFPTVLSRPLPYRPAMWAPLTVLHLGMVVRVLGALTGTVLYQIGGAMTVVSILLFAATAIHSAVRA
;
A
#
# COMPACT_ATOMS: atom_id res chain seq x y z
N MET A 1 14.96 -11.16 -8.89
CA MET A 1 15.30 -9.81 -9.39
C MET A 1 16.63 -9.88 -10.13
N GLY A 2 16.87 -9.01 -11.13
CA GLY A 2 18.07 -9.08 -11.98
C GLY A 2 19.34 -8.50 -11.32
N ARG A 3 20.49 -8.58 -12.01
CA ARG A 3 21.81 -8.10 -11.53
C ARG A 3 21.86 -6.63 -11.13
N ARG A 4 20.92 -5.80 -11.62
CA ARG A 4 20.85 -4.36 -11.32
C ARG A 4 19.99 -4.01 -10.10
N ALA A 5 19.33 -4.99 -9.47
CA ALA A 5 18.35 -4.70 -8.42
C ALA A 5 18.95 -4.01 -7.19
N VAL A 6 20.14 -4.45 -6.74
CA VAL A 6 20.82 -3.84 -5.59
C VAL A 6 21.24 -2.39 -5.90
N PRO A 7 21.95 -2.09 -7.01
CA PRO A 7 22.23 -0.70 -7.41
C PRO A 7 20.97 0.16 -7.55
N THR A 8 19.90 -0.36 -8.15
CA THR A 8 18.64 0.38 -8.31
C THR A 8 18.01 0.70 -6.97
N LEU A 9 17.99 -0.25 -6.03
CA LEU A 9 17.47 -0.02 -4.69
C LEU A 9 18.29 1.05 -3.96
N VAL A 10 19.62 0.95 -3.98
CA VAL A 10 20.51 1.94 -3.33
C VAL A 10 20.29 3.33 -3.91
N ALA A 11 20.22 3.45 -5.25
CA ALA A 11 19.96 4.73 -5.91
C ALA A 11 18.58 5.30 -5.57
N ALA A 12 17.54 4.45 -5.56
CA ALA A 12 16.18 4.86 -5.21
C ALA A 12 16.08 5.29 -3.73
N SER A 13 16.71 4.56 -2.82
CA SER A 13 16.77 4.93 -1.39
C SER A 13 17.53 6.25 -1.20
N ALA A 14 18.68 6.42 -1.85
CA ALA A 14 19.43 7.67 -1.79
C ALA A 14 18.62 8.86 -2.33
N TRP A 15 17.94 8.68 -3.48
CA TRP A 15 17.02 9.69 -4.02
C TRP A 15 15.94 10.01 -2.99
N LEU A 16 15.20 9.03 -2.50
CA LEU A 16 14.10 9.26 -1.55
C LEU A 16 14.57 10.02 -0.30
N SER A 17 15.69 9.63 0.30
CA SER A 17 16.25 10.32 1.46
C SER A 17 16.64 11.77 1.15
N LEU A 18 17.36 12.02 0.04
CA LEU A 18 17.78 13.38 -0.34
C LEU A 18 16.58 14.26 -0.73
N SER A 19 15.61 13.70 -1.45
CA SER A 19 14.42 14.42 -1.88
C SER A 19 13.49 14.76 -0.72
N ALA A 20 13.39 13.90 0.30
CA ALA A 20 12.66 14.22 1.53
C ALA A 20 13.26 15.44 2.25
N VAL A 21 14.60 15.54 2.31
CA VAL A 21 15.27 16.74 2.85
C VAL A 21 15.01 17.95 1.94
N SER A 22 15.05 17.77 0.62
CA SER A 22 14.79 18.85 -0.33
C SER A 22 13.38 19.43 -0.22
N ALA A 23 12.37 18.62 0.14
CA ALA A 23 10.99 19.06 0.36
C ALA A 23 10.86 20.06 1.53
N LEU A 24 11.76 19.98 2.51
CA LEU A 24 11.82 20.95 3.62
C LEU A 24 12.42 22.29 3.18
N LEU A 25 13.38 22.26 2.26
CA LEU A 25 14.11 23.45 1.80
C LEU A 25 13.38 24.19 0.68
N TRP A 26 12.73 23.44 -0.23
CA TRP A 26 11.99 23.97 -1.37
C TRP A 26 10.60 23.35 -1.46
N PRO A 27 9.63 23.84 -0.65
CA PRO A 27 8.26 23.38 -0.71
C PRO A 27 7.69 23.46 -2.13
N GLY A 28 6.90 22.46 -2.52
CA GLY A 28 6.37 22.30 -3.87
C GLY A 28 7.33 21.55 -4.80
N SER A 29 8.52 22.10 -5.07
CA SER A 29 9.47 21.46 -6.00
C SER A 29 10.11 20.21 -5.39
N GLY A 30 10.56 20.29 -4.12
CA GLY A 30 11.11 19.13 -3.42
C GLY A 30 10.07 18.03 -3.20
N ASP A 31 8.81 18.38 -2.93
CA ASP A 31 7.70 17.42 -2.84
C ASP A 31 7.46 16.68 -4.16
N ARG A 32 7.55 17.36 -5.31
CA ARG A 32 7.44 16.72 -6.63
C ARG A 32 8.58 15.74 -6.88
N ILE A 33 9.81 16.11 -6.51
CA ILE A 33 10.99 15.24 -6.64
C ILE A 33 10.85 14.00 -5.75
N PHE A 34 10.35 14.18 -4.52
CA PHE A 34 10.04 13.08 -3.61
C PHE A 34 8.95 12.17 -4.19
N GLY A 35 7.84 12.76 -4.66
CA GLY A 35 6.75 12.05 -5.33
C GLY A 35 7.20 11.24 -6.54
N ALA A 36 8.10 11.79 -7.36
CA ALA A 36 8.69 11.10 -8.50
C ALA A 36 9.51 9.87 -8.06
N GLY A 37 10.29 9.99 -6.98
CA GLY A 37 11.01 8.87 -6.37
C GLY A 37 10.06 7.78 -5.86
N VAL A 38 8.98 8.17 -5.17
CA VAL A 38 7.96 7.23 -4.67
C VAL A 38 7.26 6.51 -5.82
N LEU A 39 6.84 7.27 -6.85
CA LEU A 39 6.20 6.73 -8.04
C LEU A 39 7.14 5.77 -8.78
N PHE A 40 8.41 6.14 -8.93
CA PHE A 40 9.42 5.27 -9.53
C PHE A 40 9.54 3.95 -8.77
N VAL A 41 9.68 3.98 -7.44
CA VAL A 41 9.78 2.76 -6.62
C VAL A 41 8.53 1.89 -6.76
N ALA A 42 7.34 2.49 -6.67
CA ALA A 42 6.09 1.76 -6.80
C ALA A 42 5.98 1.05 -8.17
N LEU A 43 6.26 1.76 -9.26
CA LEU A 43 6.21 1.19 -10.61
C LEU A 43 7.29 0.14 -10.84
N TRP A 44 8.49 0.36 -10.30
CA TRP A 44 9.59 -0.61 -10.37
C TRP A 44 9.22 -1.92 -9.65
N LEU A 45 8.67 -1.84 -8.44
CA LEU A 45 8.21 -3.01 -7.69
C LEU A 45 7.07 -3.74 -8.41
N ILE A 46 6.08 -3.02 -8.95
CA ILE A 46 5.00 -3.65 -9.74
C ILE A 46 5.56 -4.43 -10.94
N ARG A 47 6.62 -3.91 -11.58
CA ARG A 47 7.22 -4.50 -12.78
C ARG A 47 8.13 -5.69 -12.48
N ASP A 48 9.04 -5.52 -11.53
CA ASP A 48 10.22 -6.39 -11.36
C ASP A 48 10.12 -7.33 -10.14
N ASP A 49 9.20 -7.07 -9.21
CA ASP A 49 9.02 -7.89 -8.01
C ASP A 49 8.29 -9.23 -8.30
N VAL A 50 8.28 -10.10 -7.30
CA VAL A 50 7.71 -11.45 -7.35
C VAL A 50 6.19 -11.45 -7.52
N GLY A 51 5.50 -10.41 -7.04
CA GLY A 51 4.04 -10.30 -7.08
C GLY A 51 3.47 -10.50 -8.49
N ARG A 52 4.10 -9.89 -9.51
CA ARG A 52 3.67 -10.02 -10.91
C ARG A 52 3.70 -11.46 -11.42
N ARG A 53 4.64 -12.29 -10.94
CA ARG A 53 4.72 -13.71 -11.31
C ARG A 53 3.80 -14.57 -10.45
N LEU A 54 3.75 -14.28 -9.15
CA LEU A 54 2.96 -15.04 -8.17
C LEU A 54 1.46 -14.82 -8.28
N ILE A 55 0.99 -13.75 -8.95
CA ILE A 55 -0.45 -13.53 -9.15
C ILE A 55 -1.14 -14.65 -9.95
N ARG A 56 -0.38 -15.40 -10.76
CA ARG A 56 -0.85 -16.56 -11.52
C ARG A 56 -0.78 -17.88 -10.74
N SER A 57 -0.26 -17.85 -9.51
CA SER A 57 -0.22 -19.03 -8.64
C SER A 57 -1.55 -19.23 -7.92
N GLU A 58 -1.61 -20.14 -6.96
CA GLU A 58 -2.80 -20.42 -6.15
C GLU A 58 -2.53 -20.28 -4.65
N GLY A 59 -3.61 -20.21 -3.87
CA GLY A 59 -3.56 -20.13 -2.41
C GLY A 59 -2.87 -18.88 -1.89
N LEU A 60 -2.05 -19.05 -0.84
CA LEU A 60 -1.35 -17.96 -0.15
C LEU A 60 -0.49 -17.11 -1.08
N ARG A 61 0.20 -17.74 -2.03
CA ARG A 61 1.10 -17.02 -2.96
C ARG A 61 0.34 -16.03 -3.84
N ARG A 62 -0.85 -16.41 -4.32
CA ARG A 62 -1.73 -15.52 -5.09
C ARG A 62 -2.29 -14.38 -4.24
N TYR A 63 -2.72 -14.69 -3.02
CA TYR A 63 -3.22 -13.69 -2.08
C TYR A 63 -2.15 -12.64 -1.75
N ASN A 64 -0.96 -13.10 -1.35
CA ASN A 64 0.18 -12.23 -1.08
C ASN A 64 0.54 -11.37 -2.31
N ALA A 65 0.60 -11.97 -3.49
CA ALA A 65 0.85 -11.26 -4.73
C ALA A 65 -0.19 -10.17 -5.04
N ALA A 66 -1.48 -10.45 -4.83
CA ALA A 66 -2.54 -9.48 -5.06
C ALA A 66 -2.43 -8.28 -4.10
N ALA A 67 -2.22 -8.55 -2.81
CA ALA A 67 -2.00 -7.51 -1.81
C ALA A 67 -0.74 -6.68 -2.10
N LEU A 68 0.38 -7.33 -2.49
CA LEU A 68 1.59 -6.63 -2.92
C LEU A 68 1.32 -5.67 -4.09
N LEU A 69 0.66 -6.15 -5.15
CA LEU A 69 0.41 -5.36 -6.36
C LEU A 69 -0.57 -4.22 -6.10
N LEU A 70 -1.67 -4.48 -5.38
CA LEU A 70 -2.66 -3.47 -5.05
C LEU A 70 -2.11 -2.43 -4.06
N GLY A 71 -1.26 -2.85 -3.11
CA GLY A 71 -0.56 -1.94 -2.22
C GLY A 71 0.38 -1.00 -2.99
N ASN A 72 1.22 -1.55 -3.87
CA ASN A 72 2.10 -0.72 -4.70
C ASN A 72 1.32 0.19 -5.67
N PHE A 73 0.15 -0.25 -6.16
CA PHE A 73 -0.73 0.62 -6.94
C PHE A 73 -1.13 1.87 -6.14
N TRP A 74 -1.53 1.74 -4.88
CA TRP A 74 -1.86 2.89 -4.04
C TRP A 74 -0.65 3.77 -3.71
N LEU A 75 0.53 3.18 -3.55
CA LEU A 75 1.77 3.95 -3.41
C LEU A 75 2.07 4.77 -4.68
N ALA A 76 1.81 4.21 -5.86
CA ALA A 76 1.93 4.92 -7.13
C ALA A 76 0.92 6.08 -7.23
N VAL A 77 -0.32 5.89 -6.76
CA VAL A 77 -1.33 6.97 -6.70
C VAL A 77 -0.88 8.10 -5.78
N ALA A 78 -0.32 7.79 -4.60
CA ALA A 78 0.24 8.81 -3.70
C ALA A 78 1.44 9.55 -4.34
N GLY A 79 2.39 8.80 -4.92
CA GLY A 79 3.52 9.31 -5.69
C GLY A 79 3.10 10.27 -6.80
N LEU A 80 2.13 9.84 -7.62
CA LEU A 80 1.58 10.64 -8.71
C LEU A 80 0.90 11.92 -8.21
N THR A 81 0.18 11.84 -7.09
CA THR A 81 -0.46 13.02 -6.49
C THR A 81 0.58 14.07 -6.13
N TRP A 82 1.66 13.70 -5.43
CA TRP A 82 2.79 14.60 -5.17
C TRP A 82 3.44 15.17 -6.44
N VAL A 83 3.61 14.37 -7.49
CA VAL A 83 4.17 14.85 -8.77
C VAL A 83 3.30 15.94 -9.40
N ILE A 84 1.97 15.76 -9.36
CA ILE A 84 1.01 16.69 -9.97
C ILE A 84 0.87 17.97 -9.15
N VAL A 85 0.64 17.84 -7.84
CA VAL A 85 0.25 18.97 -6.98
C VAL A 85 1.45 19.61 -6.27
N GLY A 86 2.57 18.88 -6.15
CA GLY A 86 3.65 19.25 -5.24
C GLY A 86 3.24 19.04 -3.81
N ARG A 87 3.29 20.09 -3.00
CA ARG A 87 2.89 20.03 -1.59
C ARG A 87 1.36 19.87 -1.51
N PRO A 88 0.83 18.77 -0.95
CA PRO A 88 -0.61 18.55 -0.89
C PRO A 88 -1.22 19.41 0.22
N GLU A 89 -1.58 20.64 -0.10
CA GLU A 89 -2.19 21.60 0.85
C GLU A 89 -3.72 21.50 0.88
N ALA A 90 -4.34 21.08 -0.23
CA ALA A 90 -5.79 20.88 -0.28
C ALA A 90 -6.17 19.58 0.45
N THR A 91 -7.22 19.66 1.28
CA THR A 91 -7.72 18.55 2.12
C THR A 91 -7.88 17.24 1.34
N GLY A 92 -8.44 17.29 0.13
CA GLY A 92 -8.62 16.11 -0.71
C GLY A 92 -7.30 15.46 -1.13
N THR A 93 -6.35 16.24 -1.65
CA THR A 93 -5.04 15.72 -2.08
C THR A 93 -4.19 15.22 -0.91
N TYR A 94 -4.27 15.91 0.24
CA TYR A 94 -3.64 15.46 1.48
C TYR A 94 -4.20 14.11 1.92
N ASP A 95 -5.53 13.96 1.89
CA ASP A 95 -6.20 12.71 2.23
C ASP A 95 -5.72 11.53 1.35
N VAL A 96 -5.66 11.74 0.03
CA VAL A 96 -5.21 10.74 -0.95
C VAL A 96 -3.77 10.31 -0.67
N VAL A 97 -2.86 11.25 -0.44
CA VAL A 97 -1.44 10.95 -0.20
C VAL A 97 -1.25 10.17 1.10
N VAL A 98 -1.86 10.65 2.20
CA VAL A 98 -1.73 10.04 3.52
C VAL A 98 -2.33 8.64 3.51
N HIS A 99 -3.58 8.50 3.08
CA HIS A 99 -4.27 7.21 3.16
C HIS A 99 -3.81 6.26 2.04
N GLY A 100 -3.40 6.77 0.88
CA GLY A 100 -2.75 5.95 -0.16
C GLY A 100 -1.47 5.30 0.34
N THR A 101 -0.66 6.03 1.11
CA THR A 101 0.61 5.52 1.67
C THR A 101 0.38 4.57 2.85
N PHE A 102 -0.45 4.96 3.83
CA PHE A 102 -0.60 4.17 5.06
C PHE A 102 -1.66 3.07 4.96
N LEU A 103 -2.86 3.36 4.45
CA LEU A 103 -3.91 2.34 4.32
C LEU A 103 -3.79 1.57 3.01
N GLY A 104 -3.66 2.27 1.88
CA GLY A 104 -3.59 1.64 0.57
C GLY A 104 -2.36 0.74 0.44
N PHE A 105 -1.18 1.29 0.71
CA PHE A 105 0.09 0.57 0.63
C PHE A 105 0.44 -0.20 1.91
N ALA A 106 0.68 0.48 3.04
CA ALA A 106 1.26 -0.20 4.21
C ALA A 106 0.33 -1.26 4.83
N MET A 107 -0.98 -0.98 4.99
CA MET A 107 -1.91 -2.01 5.48
C MET A 107 -2.06 -3.18 4.52
N SER A 108 -2.01 -2.94 3.19
CA SER A 108 -2.02 -4.04 2.22
C SER A 108 -0.74 -4.89 2.32
N MET A 109 0.43 -4.28 2.58
CA MET A 109 1.68 -5.00 2.85
C MET A 109 1.60 -5.83 4.13
N ILE A 110 0.97 -5.32 5.19
CA ILE A 110 0.72 -6.07 6.42
C ILE A 110 -0.15 -7.29 6.12
N MET A 111 -1.26 -7.12 5.40
CA MET A 111 -2.14 -8.22 5.01
C MET A 111 -1.41 -9.27 4.15
N ALA A 112 -0.57 -8.83 3.21
CA ALA A 112 0.20 -9.72 2.35
C ALA A 112 1.11 -10.65 3.17
N HIS A 113 1.81 -10.12 4.16
CA HIS A 113 2.85 -10.85 4.88
C HIS A 113 2.42 -11.43 6.22
N ALA A 114 1.27 -11.04 6.77
CA ALA A 114 0.82 -11.53 8.06
C ALA A 114 0.74 -13.06 8.18
N PRO A 115 0.26 -13.84 7.18
CA PRO A 115 0.31 -15.32 7.23
C PRO A 115 1.72 -15.92 7.30
N ILE A 116 2.75 -15.12 7.04
CA ILE A 116 4.16 -15.53 7.03
C ILE A 116 4.88 -15.00 8.28
N ILE A 117 4.65 -13.73 8.65
CA ILE A 117 5.35 -13.04 9.75
C ILE A 117 4.72 -13.34 11.11
N PHE A 118 3.39 -13.35 11.22
CA PHE A 118 2.75 -13.58 12.52
C PHE A 118 3.09 -14.94 13.14
N PRO A 119 3.23 -16.04 12.37
CA PRO A 119 3.68 -17.30 12.95
C PRO A 119 5.04 -17.23 13.62
N THR A 120 5.98 -16.46 13.07
CA THR A 120 7.32 -16.34 13.64
C THR A 120 7.36 -15.47 14.90
N VAL A 121 6.46 -14.48 15.02
CA VAL A 121 6.43 -13.56 16.17
C VAL A 121 5.53 -14.08 17.28
N LEU A 122 4.35 -14.63 16.95
CA LEU A 122 3.37 -15.14 17.90
C LEU A 122 3.59 -16.59 18.30
N SER A 123 4.54 -17.29 17.66
CA SER A 123 4.79 -18.73 17.84
C SER A 123 3.52 -19.58 17.68
N ARG A 124 2.61 -19.16 16.77
CA ARG A 124 1.33 -19.82 16.48
C ARG A 124 1.10 -19.88 14.98
N PRO A 125 0.71 -21.03 14.41
CA PRO A 125 0.43 -21.12 12.99
C PRO A 125 -0.72 -20.20 12.59
N LEU A 126 -0.56 -19.46 11.49
CA LEU A 126 -1.60 -18.63 10.88
C LEU A 126 -1.86 -19.15 9.46
N PRO A 127 -2.53 -20.30 9.30
CA PRO A 127 -2.73 -20.89 7.99
C PRO A 127 -3.56 -19.94 7.11
N TYR A 128 -3.20 -19.89 5.83
CA TYR A 128 -3.99 -19.15 4.86
C TYR A 128 -5.40 -19.75 4.74
N ARG A 129 -6.41 -18.88 4.76
CA ARG A 129 -7.81 -19.25 4.48
C ARG A 129 -8.36 -18.35 3.39
N PRO A 130 -9.19 -18.85 2.45
CA PRO A 130 -9.82 -18.02 1.42
C PRO A 130 -10.60 -16.81 1.98
N ALA A 131 -11.12 -16.90 3.21
CA ALA A 131 -11.78 -15.80 3.90
C ALA A 131 -10.90 -14.54 4.06
N MET A 132 -9.56 -14.66 4.01
CA MET A 132 -8.62 -13.53 4.07
C MET A 132 -8.74 -12.59 2.86
N TRP A 133 -9.38 -13.00 1.76
CA TRP A 133 -9.68 -12.12 0.62
C TRP A 133 -10.76 -11.09 0.94
N ALA A 134 -11.67 -11.38 1.87
CA ALA A 134 -12.74 -10.46 2.25
C ALA A 134 -12.19 -9.12 2.79
N PRO A 135 -11.35 -9.10 3.84
CA PRO A 135 -10.80 -7.84 4.33
C PRO A 135 -9.95 -7.13 3.26
N LEU A 136 -9.15 -7.86 2.47
CA LEU A 136 -8.35 -7.25 1.41
C LEU A 136 -9.23 -6.54 0.38
N THR A 137 -10.30 -7.19 -0.08
CA THR A 137 -11.23 -6.61 -1.05
C THR A 137 -11.92 -5.38 -0.48
N VAL A 138 -12.40 -5.45 0.76
CA VAL A 138 -13.03 -4.32 1.44
C VAL A 138 -12.05 -3.15 1.62
N LEU A 139 -10.76 -3.42 1.89
CA LEU A 139 -9.74 -2.38 2.00
C LEU A 139 -9.62 -1.60 0.68
N HIS A 140 -9.41 -2.31 -0.43
CA HIS A 140 -9.16 -1.67 -1.71
C HIS A 140 -10.42 -0.99 -2.28
N LEU A 141 -11.61 -1.55 -2.09
CA LEU A 141 -12.86 -0.88 -2.43
C LEU A 141 -13.09 0.38 -1.57
N GLY A 142 -12.84 0.28 -0.25
CA GLY A 142 -12.92 1.41 0.66
C GLY A 142 -11.97 2.53 0.27
N MET A 143 -10.75 2.19 -0.15
CA MET A 143 -9.78 3.16 -0.68
C MET A 143 -10.25 3.83 -1.98
N VAL A 144 -10.84 3.10 -2.94
CA VAL A 144 -11.42 3.71 -4.15
C VAL A 144 -12.52 4.71 -3.78
N VAL A 145 -13.49 4.29 -2.95
CA VAL A 145 -14.58 5.16 -2.51
C VAL A 145 -14.03 6.38 -1.77
N ARG A 146 -13.02 6.19 -0.92
CA ARG A 146 -12.38 7.26 -0.17
C ARG A 146 -11.74 8.29 -1.08
N VAL A 147 -10.91 7.87 -2.02
CA VAL A 147 -10.19 8.75 -2.94
C VAL A 147 -11.16 9.55 -3.81
N LEU A 148 -12.20 8.89 -4.34
CA LEU A 148 -13.25 9.58 -5.10
C LEU A 148 -13.96 10.64 -4.24
N GLY A 149 -14.29 10.31 -2.99
CA GLY A 149 -14.89 11.26 -2.06
C GLY A 149 -13.98 12.43 -1.70
N ALA A 150 -12.70 12.15 -1.45
CA ALA A 150 -11.71 13.16 -1.11
C ALA A 150 -11.52 14.18 -2.26
N LEU A 151 -11.44 13.69 -3.50
CA LEU A 151 -11.26 14.55 -4.68
C LEU A 151 -12.53 15.31 -5.09
N THR A 152 -13.72 14.79 -4.74
CA THR A 152 -15.01 15.45 -5.02
C THR A 152 -15.54 16.28 -3.86
N GLY A 153 -14.92 16.21 -2.68
CA GLY A 153 -15.41 16.87 -1.47
C GLY A 153 -16.73 16.31 -0.93
N THR A 154 -17.06 15.05 -1.22
CA THR A 154 -18.34 14.41 -0.87
C THR A 154 -18.22 13.47 0.33
N VAL A 155 -19.34 13.12 0.97
CA VAL A 155 -19.39 12.19 2.13
C VAL A 155 -18.77 10.81 1.85
N LEU A 156 -18.53 10.47 0.59
CA LEU A 156 -17.86 9.22 0.19
C LEU A 156 -16.50 9.04 0.88
N TYR A 157 -15.77 10.10 1.24
CA TYR A 157 -14.49 9.93 1.95
C TYR A 157 -14.68 9.30 3.34
N GLN A 158 -15.79 9.61 4.02
CA GLN A 158 -16.14 9.05 5.32
C GLN A 158 -16.64 7.60 5.18
N ILE A 159 -17.45 7.32 4.16
CA ILE A 159 -17.91 5.96 3.86
C ILE A 159 -16.71 5.06 3.53
N GLY A 160 -15.83 5.50 2.64
CA GLY A 160 -14.59 4.79 2.32
C GLY A 160 -13.70 4.61 3.56
N GLY A 161 -13.59 5.63 4.41
CA GLY A 161 -12.92 5.52 5.71
C GLY A 161 -13.52 4.42 6.60
N ALA A 162 -14.84 4.41 6.80
CA ALA A 162 -15.52 3.37 7.57
C ALA A 162 -15.30 1.97 6.98
N MET A 163 -15.34 1.84 5.64
CA MET A 163 -15.02 0.57 4.97
C MET A 163 -13.59 0.10 5.26
N THR A 164 -12.61 1.00 5.24
CA THR A 164 -11.22 0.63 5.59
C THR A 164 -11.07 0.20 7.05
N VAL A 165 -11.80 0.82 7.98
CA VAL A 165 -11.84 0.37 9.39
C VAL A 165 -12.47 -1.02 9.50
N VAL A 166 -13.62 -1.24 8.86
CA VAL A 166 -14.28 -2.55 8.81
C VAL A 166 -13.35 -3.61 8.23
N SER A 167 -12.61 -3.29 7.18
CA SER A 167 -11.59 -4.18 6.60
C SER A 167 -10.53 -4.61 7.62
N ILE A 168 -9.99 -3.66 8.39
CA ILE A 168 -8.97 -3.95 9.42
C ILE A 168 -9.55 -4.86 10.51
N LEU A 169 -10.77 -4.60 10.96
CA LEU A 169 -11.45 -5.43 11.95
C LEU A 169 -11.74 -6.84 11.41
N LEU A 170 -12.20 -6.95 10.16
CA LEU A 170 -12.39 -8.23 9.48
C LEU A 170 -11.08 -8.99 9.33
N PHE A 171 -9.98 -8.28 9.05
CA PHE A 171 -8.66 -8.88 8.96
C PHE A 171 -8.22 -9.46 10.31
N ALA A 172 -8.36 -8.69 11.39
CA ALA A 172 -8.08 -9.16 12.74
C ALA A 172 -8.94 -10.38 13.10
N ALA A 173 -10.25 -10.33 12.85
CA ALA A 173 -11.16 -11.43 13.14
C ALA A 173 -10.82 -12.71 12.34
N THR A 174 -10.54 -12.58 11.05
CA THR A 174 -10.17 -13.72 10.19
C THR A 174 -8.81 -14.31 10.56
N ALA A 175 -7.84 -13.48 10.92
CA ALA A 175 -6.54 -13.92 11.40
C ALA A 175 -6.67 -14.68 12.74
N ILE A 176 -7.34 -14.11 13.73
CA ILE A 176 -7.58 -14.75 15.04
C ILE A 176 -8.32 -16.08 14.85
N HIS A 177 -9.39 -16.09 14.07
CA HIS A 177 -10.14 -17.32 13.78
C HIS A 177 -9.26 -18.38 13.12
N SER A 178 -8.38 -17.99 12.20
CA SER A 178 -7.46 -18.92 11.55
C SER A 178 -6.44 -19.50 12.53
N ALA A 179 -5.86 -18.66 13.41
CA ALA A 179 -4.88 -19.07 14.41
C ALA A 179 -5.46 -19.99 15.49
N VAL A 180 -6.70 -19.75 15.91
CA VAL A 180 -7.37 -20.58 16.94
C VAL A 180 -7.77 -21.95 16.39
N ARG A 181 -8.01 -22.05 15.08
CA ARG A 181 -8.42 -23.29 14.39
C ARG A 181 -7.28 -23.92 13.56
N ALA A 182 -6.05 -23.57 13.87
CA ALA A 182 -4.85 -24.13 13.25
C ALA A 182 -4.38 -25.36 14.04
#